data_AF-A0A3D1RUW1-F1
#
_entry.id   AF-A0A3D1RUW1-F1
#
_cell.length_a   1.000
_cell.length_b   1.000
_cell.length_c   1.000
_cell.angle_alpha   90.00
_cell.angle_beta   90.00
_cell.angle_gamma   90.00
#
_symmetry.space_group_name_H-M   'P 1'
#
loop_
_entity.id
_entity.type
_entity.pdbx_description
1 polymer ?
#
loop_
_entity_poly.entity_id
_entity_poly.type
_entity_poly.pdbx_seq_one_letter_code
_entity_poly.pdbx_strand_id
1 'polypeptide(L)'
;GACEAWRSESLEILVGDIFELDPSLIGPFDGVWDRAALVALNKTDRARYVPWILHLLKSGGRGLLSTLSYDQTQMKGPPFSVTADEVDSLYHAAWTLEQLERVDVAQRSPLFIEAGIDQAYEETWLIGQ
;
A
#
# COMPACT_ATOMS: atom_id res chain seq x y z
N GLY A 1 4.16 -21.13 1.64
CA GLY A 1 4.73 -21.45 0.32
C GLY A 1 6.23 -21.53 0.41
N ALA A 2 6.92 -22.03 -0.62
CA ALA A 2 8.37 -21.92 -0.70
C ALA A 2 8.72 -20.45 -1.01
N CYS A 3 9.34 -19.77 -0.05
CA CYS A 3 9.87 -18.42 -0.24
C CYS A 3 11.40 -18.49 -0.15
N GLU A 4 12.08 -17.83 -1.08
CA GLU A 4 13.52 -17.63 -0.99
C GLU A 4 13.80 -16.42 -0.09
N ALA A 5 14.78 -16.54 0.80
CA ALA A 5 15.13 -15.49 1.75
C ALA A 5 16.59 -15.07 1.58
N TRP A 6 16.80 -13.77 1.33
CA TRP A 6 18.11 -13.13 1.30
C TRP A 6 18.28 -12.28 2.56
N ARG A 7 19.38 -12.47 3.30
CA ARG A 7 19.55 -11.89 4.64
C ARG A 7 20.88 -11.18 4.80
N SER A 8 20.83 -10.05 5.50
CA SER A 8 21.96 -9.38 6.15
C SER A 8 21.65 -9.19 7.63
N GLU A 9 22.50 -8.46 8.36
CA GLU A 9 22.27 -8.20 9.80
C GLU A 9 21.01 -7.38 10.07
N SER A 10 20.64 -6.46 9.18
CA SER A 10 19.55 -5.50 9.40
C SER A 10 18.44 -5.57 8.35
N LEU A 11 18.55 -6.46 7.35
CA LEU A 11 17.60 -6.58 6.26
C LEU A 11 17.36 -8.03 5.88
N GLU A 12 16.09 -8.39 5.76
CA GLU A 12 15.65 -9.64 5.15
C GLU A 12 14.76 -9.31 3.95
N ILE A 13 15.05 -9.93 2.80
CA ILE A 13 14.27 -9.84 1.58
C ILE A 13 13.68 -11.22 1.31
N LEU A 14 12.36 -11.28 1.30
CA LEU A 14 11.59 -12.47 1.00
C LEU A 14 11.12 -12.39 -0.46
N VAL A 15 11.52 -13.38 -1.27
CA VAL A 15 11.14 -13.48 -2.68
C VAL A 15 10.05 -14.54 -2.81
N GLY A 16 8.84 -14.09 -3.14
CA GLY A 16 7.66 -14.93 -3.31
C GLY A 16 6.39 -14.10 -3.46
N ASP A 17 5.27 -14.78 -3.66
CA ASP A 17 3.95 -14.16 -3.60
C ASP A 17 3.59 -13.89 -2.13
N ILE A 18 3.24 -12.65 -1.81
CA ILE A 18 2.85 -12.23 -0.47
C ILE A 18 1.65 -13.03 0.07
N PHE A 19 0.73 -13.44 -0.80
CA PHE A 19 -0.43 -14.25 -0.43
C PHE A 19 -0.07 -15.72 -0.15
N GLU A 20 1.12 -16.17 -0.55
CA GLU A 20 1.63 -17.52 -0.27
C GLU A 20 2.59 -17.56 0.93
N LEU A 21 2.96 -16.40 1.48
CA LEU A 21 3.77 -16.31 2.69
C LEU A 21 2.96 -16.80 3.90
N ASP A 22 3.64 -17.53 4.78
CA ASP A 22 3.10 -17.93 6.08
C ASP A 22 3.47 -16.82 7.10
N PRO A 23 2.49 -16.05 7.61
CA PRO A 23 2.73 -14.97 8.56
C PRO A 23 3.46 -15.42 9.83
N SER A 24 3.33 -16.69 10.22
CA SER A 24 4.00 -17.24 11.40
C SER A 24 5.52 -17.33 11.24
N LEU A 25 6.02 -17.29 10.01
CA LEU A 25 7.45 -17.41 9.69
C LEU A 25 8.19 -16.06 9.61
N ILE A 26 7.47 -14.94 9.57
CA ILE A 26 8.05 -13.60 9.38
C ILE A 26 7.92 -12.70 10.62
N GLY A 27 7.12 -13.14 11.61
CA GLY A 27 6.95 -12.47 12.90
C GLY A 27 6.16 -11.16 12.80
N PRO A 28 5.76 -10.59 13.95
CA PRO A 28 5.01 -9.35 13.95
C PRO A 28 5.95 -8.13 13.89
N PHE A 29 5.50 -7.07 13.23
CA PHE A 29 6.24 -5.84 12.96
C PHE A 29 5.74 -4.69 13.83
N ASP A 30 6.68 -3.82 14.22
CA ASP A 30 6.35 -2.57 14.92
C ASP A 30 5.74 -1.53 13.97
N GLY A 31 6.05 -1.63 12.67
CA GLY A 31 5.42 -0.80 11.66
C GLY A 31 5.49 -1.37 10.25
N VAL A 32 4.63 -0.85 9.39
CA VAL A 32 4.54 -1.19 7.97
C VAL A 32 4.67 0.10 7.16
N TRP A 33 5.43 0.03 6.05
CA TRP A 33 5.43 1.07 5.03
C TRP A 33 4.89 0.50 3.72
N ASP A 34 3.65 0.88 3.37
CA ASP A 34 2.99 0.49 2.14
C ASP A 34 3.09 1.63 1.12
N ARG A 35 4.08 1.52 0.23
CA ARG A 35 4.27 2.44 -0.88
C ARG A 35 4.52 1.66 -2.14
N ALA A 36 3.82 2.03 -3.21
CA ALA A 36 3.86 1.30 -4.48
C ALA A 36 3.50 -0.19 -4.35
N ALA A 37 2.83 -0.60 -3.26
CA ALA A 37 2.36 -1.97 -3.05
C ALA A 37 0.84 -2.06 -3.18
N LEU A 38 0.03 -1.41 -2.32
CA LEU A 38 -1.44 -1.41 -2.48
C LEU A 38 -1.90 -0.94 -3.87
N VAL A 39 -1.30 0.14 -4.36
CA VAL A 39 -1.57 0.72 -5.70
C VAL A 39 -1.10 -0.17 -6.85
N ALA A 40 -0.26 -1.17 -6.62
CA ALA A 40 0.15 -2.14 -7.63
C ALA A 40 -0.83 -3.32 -7.78
N LEU A 41 -1.74 -3.49 -6.81
CA LEU A 41 -2.70 -4.59 -6.78
C LEU A 41 -3.97 -4.28 -7.57
N ASN A 42 -4.52 -5.32 -8.20
CA ASN A 42 -5.87 -5.27 -8.76
C ASN A 42 -6.88 -4.96 -7.64
N LYS A 43 -7.96 -4.28 -7.98
CA LYS A 43 -9.01 -3.91 -7.02
C LYS A 43 -9.55 -5.11 -6.22
N THR A 44 -9.67 -6.28 -6.84
CA THR A 44 -10.14 -7.51 -6.20
C THR A 44 -9.16 -8.07 -5.16
N ASP A 45 -7.86 -7.80 -5.31
CA ASP A 45 -6.83 -8.31 -4.41
C ASP A 45 -6.66 -7.44 -3.15
N ARG A 46 -7.02 -6.15 -3.22
CA ARG A 46 -6.86 -5.19 -2.11
C ARG A 46 -7.63 -5.60 -0.86
N ALA A 47 -8.85 -6.12 -1.03
CA ALA A 47 -9.71 -6.53 0.08
C ALA A 47 -9.13 -7.69 0.91
N ARG A 48 -8.32 -8.56 0.29
CA ARG A 48 -7.58 -9.61 1.03
C ARG A 48 -6.20 -9.14 1.50
N TYR A 49 -5.57 -8.23 0.76
CA TYR A 49 -4.24 -7.70 1.07
C TYR A 49 -4.21 -6.85 2.34
N VAL A 50 -5.15 -5.92 2.49
CA VAL A 50 -5.15 -4.98 3.62
C VAL A 50 -5.22 -5.70 4.97
N PRO A 51 -6.18 -6.61 5.22
CA PRO A 51 -6.18 -7.42 6.44
C PRO A 51 -4.92 -8.27 6.61
N TRP A 52 -4.36 -8.81 5.52
CA TRP A 52 -3.15 -9.64 5.57
C TRP A 52 -1.94 -8.84 6.09
N ILE A 53 -1.72 -7.64 5.55
CA ILE A 53 -0.63 -6.76 5.99
C ILE A 53 -0.83 -6.29 7.43
N LEU A 54 -2.05 -5.86 7.77
CA LEU A 54 -2.33 -5.30 9.09
C LEU A 54 -2.29 -6.36 10.19
N HIS A 55 -2.54 -7.63 9.86
CA HIS A 55 -2.36 -8.75 10.79
C HIS A 55 -0.90 -8.92 11.23
N LEU A 56 0.06 -8.44 10.43
CA LEU A 56 1.48 -8.49 10.78
C LEU A 56 1.86 -7.43 11.81
N LEU A 57 1.03 -6.41 12.07
CA LEU A 57 1.36 -5.38 13.05
C LEU A 57 1.12 -5.88 14.48
N LYS A 58 2.09 -5.58 15.37
CA LYS A 58 1.91 -5.77 16.81
C LYS A 58 0.79 -4.88 17.35
N SER A 59 0.31 -5.18 18.56
CA SER A 59 -0.52 -4.22 19.30
C SER A 59 0.25 -2.92 19.52
N GLY A 60 -0.36 -1.78 19.17
CA GLY A 60 0.28 -0.46 19.17
C GLY A 60 1.18 -0.18 17.96
N GLY A 61 1.32 -1.14 17.03
CA GLY A 61 2.04 -0.95 15.78
C GLY A 61 1.33 0.04 14.85
N ARG A 62 2.09 0.64 13.93
CA ARG A 62 1.58 1.69 13.02
C ARG A 62 1.91 1.41 11.57
N GLY A 63 0.98 1.75 10.68
CA GLY A 63 1.22 1.75 9.25
C GLY A 63 1.43 3.16 8.71
N LEU A 64 2.29 3.29 7.70
CA LEU A 64 2.26 4.40 6.77
C LEU A 64 1.79 3.84 5.42
N LEU A 65 0.92 4.56 4.73
CA LEU A 65 0.39 4.18 3.41
C LEU A 65 0.52 5.37 2.47
N SER A 66 1.05 5.12 1.26
CA SER A 66 1.05 6.06 0.15
C SER A 66 0.12 5.54 -0.96
N THR A 67 -0.92 6.31 -1.25
CA THR A 67 -1.86 6.05 -2.35
C THR A 67 -1.72 7.09 -3.44
N LEU A 68 -2.25 6.75 -4.62
CA LEU A 68 -2.38 7.67 -5.75
C LEU A 68 -3.86 7.79 -6.10
N SER A 69 -4.38 9.01 -6.24
CA SER A 69 -5.75 9.26 -6.69
C SER A 69 -5.76 10.09 -7.97
N TYR A 70 -6.37 9.55 -9.02
CA TYR A 70 -6.52 10.17 -10.33
C TYR A 70 -7.72 9.53 -11.05
N ASP A 71 -8.13 10.07 -12.19
CA ASP A 71 -9.17 9.45 -13.00
C ASP A 71 -8.66 8.15 -13.64
N GLN A 72 -9.07 7.01 -13.06
CA GLN A 72 -8.67 5.67 -13.48
C GLN A 72 -9.00 5.36 -14.94
N THR A 73 -9.91 6.10 -15.59
CA THR A 73 -10.23 5.90 -17.00
C THR A 73 -9.11 6.37 -17.94
N GLN A 74 -8.23 7.27 -17.46
CA GLN A 74 -7.14 7.85 -18.25
C GLN A 74 -5.90 6.95 -18.34
N MET A 75 -5.73 6.02 -17.39
CA MET A 75 -4.60 5.10 -17.37
C MET A 75 -5.00 3.76 -16.76
N LYS A 76 -4.58 2.64 -17.37
CA LYS A 76 -4.96 1.29 -16.92
C LYS A 76 -4.23 0.80 -15.67
N GLY A 77 -3.16 1.48 -15.23
CA GLY A 77 -2.29 1.05 -14.14
C GLY A 77 -1.40 -0.16 -14.49
N PRO A 78 -0.61 -0.65 -13.51
CA PRO A 78 -0.28 0.02 -12.25
C PRO A 78 0.67 1.23 -12.44
N PRO A 79 0.78 2.13 -11.45
CA PRO A 79 -0.07 2.22 -10.26
C PRO A 79 -1.52 2.48 -10.64
N PHE A 80 -2.43 1.81 -9.96
CA PHE A 80 -3.86 2.04 -10.04
C PHE A 80 -4.25 3.17 -9.08
N SER A 81 -5.34 3.87 -9.38
CA SER A 81 -5.96 4.82 -8.48
C SER A 81 -6.56 4.09 -7.27
N VAL A 82 -6.26 4.60 -6.08
CA VAL A 82 -6.83 4.24 -4.78
C VAL A 82 -7.26 5.55 -4.13
N THR A 83 -8.57 5.79 -4.10
CA THR A 83 -9.14 7.04 -3.58
C THR A 83 -9.20 7.02 -2.05
N ALA A 84 -9.32 8.20 -1.43
CA ALA A 84 -9.59 8.32 0.00
C ALA A 84 -10.80 7.49 0.45
N ASP A 85 -11.89 7.45 -0.33
CA ASP A 85 -13.07 6.61 -0.02
C ASP A 85 -12.75 5.10 -0.04
N GLU A 86 -11.85 4.67 -0.93
CA GLU A 86 -11.40 3.27 -0.97
C GLU A 86 -10.48 2.96 0.22
N VAL A 87 -9.60 3.89 0.60
CA VAL A 87 -8.79 3.78 1.83
C VAL A 87 -9.69 3.68 3.05
N ASP A 88 -10.66 4.56 3.19
CA ASP A 88 -11.63 4.50 4.28
C ASP A 88 -12.31 3.13 4.30
N SER A 89 -12.92 2.73 3.18
CA SER A 89 -13.61 1.43 3.04
C SER A 89 -12.75 0.21 3.41
N LEU A 90 -11.45 0.23 3.07
CA LEU A 90 -10.54 -0.89 3.33
C LEU A 90 -10.02 -0.95 4.77
N TYR A 91 -9.86 0.19 5.46
CA TYR A 91 -9.14 0.26 6.73
C TYR A 91 -10.02 0.63 7.94
N HIS A 92 -11.11 1.39 7.76
CA HIS A 92 -11.90 2.00 8.86
C HIS A 92 -12.50 0.98 9.85
N ALA A 93 -12.70 -0.27 9.44
CA ALA A 93 -13.36 -1.28 10.27
C ALA A 93 -12.53 -1.69 11.49
N ALA A 94 -11.20 -1.59 11.42
CA ALA A 94 -10.30 -2.07 12.46
C ALA A 94 -9.17 -1.09 12.83
N TRP A 95 -9.03 0.02 12.10
CA TRP A 95 -7.92 0.96 12.26
C TRP A 95 -8.39 2.41 12.15
N THR A 96 -7.72 3.30 12.87
CA THR A 96 -7.84 4.75 12.70
C THR A 96 -7.01 5.21 11.52
N LEU A 97 -7.54 6.18 10.76
CA LEU A 97 -6.88 6.80 9.63
C LEU A 97 -6.66 8.30 9.89
N GLU A 98 -5.44 8.76 9.64
CA GLU A 98 -5.10 10.19 9.61
C GLU A 98 -4.39 10.50 8.30
N GLN A 99 -4.95 11.43 7.51
CA GLN A 99 -4.28 11.91 6.30
C GLN A 99 -3.17 12.89 6.70
N LEU A 100 -1.92 12.48 6.52
CA LEU A 100 -0.75 13.30 6.85
C LEU A 100 -0.43 14.31 5.75
N GLU A 101 -0.60 13.89 4.49
CA GLU A 101 -0.21 14.71 3.34
C GLU A 101 -1.08 14.42 2.12
N ARG A 102 -1.25 15.44 1.28
CA ARG A 102 -1.80 15.33 -0.07
C ARG A 102 -1.02 16.25 -0.99
N VAL A 103 -0.41 15.68 -2.02
CA VAL A 103 0.46 16.41 -2.95
C VAL A 103 0.01 16.18 -4.38
N ASP A 104 -0.14 17.24 -5.16
CA ASP A 104 -0.33 17.13 -6.61
C ASP A 104 0.97 16.68 -7.27
N VAL A 105 0.90 15.54 -7.96
CA VAL A 105 2.02 14.86 -8.61
C VAL A 105 1.83 14.72 -10.12
N ALA A 106 0.77 15.28 -10.71
CA ALA A 106 0.46 15.16 -12.14
C ALA A 106 1.66 15.58 -13.02
N GLN A 107 2.30 16.69 -12.66
CA GLN A 107 3.45 17.25 -13.38
C GLN A 107 4.81 16.78 -12.85
N ARG A 108 4.83 15.83 -11.91
CA ARG A 108 6.06 15.35 -11.24
C ARG A 108 6.44 13.94 -11.66
N SER A 109 5.50 13.17 -12.20
CA SER A 109 5.70 11.79 -12.63
C SER A 109 5.64 11.70 -14.16
N PRO A 110 6.71 11.20 -14.84
CA PRO A 110 6.67 10.96 -16.28
C PRO A 110 5.47 10.11 -16.71
N LEU A 111 5.08 9.15 -15.87
CA LEU A 111 3.91 8.30 -16.10
C LEU A 111 2.61 9.10 -16.30
N PHE A 112 2.37 10.11 -15.45
CA PHE A 112 1.14 10.91 -15.52
C PHE A 112 1.19 11.90 -16.67
N ILE A 113 2.37 12.47 -16.95
CA ILE A 113 2.59 13.37 -18.09
C ILE A 113 2.35 12.61 -19.41
N GLU A 114 2.92 11.42 -19.57
CA GLU A 114 2.77 10.60 -20.77
C GLU A 114 1.34 10.08 -20.96
N ALA A 115 0.62 9.82 -19.86
CA ALA A 115 -0.79 9.44 -19.89
C ALA A 115 -1.74 10.63 -20.15
N GLY A 116 -1.23 11.86 -20.19
CA GLY A 116 -2.06 13.07 -20.33
C GLY A 116 -2.94 13.35 -19.12
N ILE A 117 -2.53 12.90 -17.93
CA ILE A 117 -3.26 13.12 -16.68
C ILE A 117 -2.93 14.51 -16.15
N ASP A 118 -3.92 15.39 -16.16
CA ASP A 118 -3.77 16.77 -15.69
C ASP A 118 -3.87 16.91 -14.17
N GLN A 119 -4.42 15.90 -13.48
CA GLN A 119 -4.62 15.91 -12.03
C GLN A 119 -4.39 14.50 -11.45
N ALA A 120 -3.40 14.40 -10.56
CA ALA A 120 -3.09 13.19 -9.81
C ALA A 120 -2.56 13.59 -8.43
N TYR A 121 -3.05 12.97 -7.37
CA TYR A 121 -2.60 13.24 -6.01
C TYR A 121 -1.90 12.02 -5.41
N GLU A 122 -0.72 12.22 -4.84
CA GLU A 122 -0.15 11.27 -3.88
C GLU A 122 -0.66 11.66 -2.48
N GLU A 123 -1.22 10.68 -1.76
CA GLU A 123 -1.80 10.88 -0.44
C GLU A 123 -1.09 9.97 0.56
N THR A 124 -0.57 10.54 1.64
CA THR A 124 0.10 9.79 2.71
C THR A 124 -0.82 9.71 3.92
N TRP A 125 -1.01 8.49 4.42
CA TRP A 125 -1.90 8.15 5.52
C TRP A 125 -1.12 7.49 6.66
N LEU A 126 -1.43 7.90 7.89
CA LEU A 126 -1.07 7.18 9.10
C LEU A 126 -2.21 6.22 9.45
N ILE A 127 -1.85 4.96 9.67
CA ILE A 127 -2.74 3.88 10.09
C ILE A 127 -2.39 3.49 11.52
N GLY A 128 -3.37 3.51 12.43
CA GLY A 128 -3.20 3.23 13.86
C GLY A 128 -4.33 2.36 14.43
N GLN A 129 -4.10 1.79 15.62
CA GLN A 129 -5.09 0.98 16.36
C GLN A 129 -5.89 1.82 17.34
#